data_AF-A0A839VRC0-F1
#
_entry.id   AF-A0A839VRC0-F1
#
_cell.length_a   1.000
_cell.length_b   1.000
_cell.length_c   1.000
_cell.angle_alpha   90.00
_cell.angle_beta   90.00
_cell.angle_gamma   90.00
#
_symmetry.space_group_name_H-M   'P 1'
#
loop_
_entity.id
_entity.type
_entity.pdbx_description
1 polymer ?
#
loop_
_entity_poly.entity_id
_entity_poly.type
_entity_poly.pdbx_seq_one_letter_code
_entity_poly.pdbx_strand_id
1 'polypeptide(L)'
;MKDEDYMVASKDTVIFGLQGNDIFYGGYGVDFTFFFGGSGDDTYSIHSPGAIVIIDSDGSSDQLVTSGIGINSSTTYAATIDGRHLVVGDTKSSQLVYVINYREPRFKIEKVVLSDATYLYDNIVSLLQKSPRFMGDFSWESFTDRMQIMHMNTPDVSEAIAYYLNREALLQTRATTDYSKDSTNRVAITSDGASVEVAMAAYSGPVAGVANQHIGTAAGEAIRGSSQADFINALAGDDAIDGRNGDDVLDGGLGSNFLTGGWGTDTFFVDGRSGGATWSTVTDLEAGEWVTAWGWKEGVSKLTWNEMGGAEGYKGATAHIDLDGNGSIDMSVTISGQLSGSILTTPGQVDSNGYLAFGLK
;
A
#
# COMPACT_ATOMS: atom_id res chain seq x y z
N MET A 1 -2.30 -12.16 -5.89
CA MET A 1 -1.53 -12.73 -4.77
C MET A 1 -2.26 -12.37 -3.49
N LYS A 2 -2.00 -13.03 -2.35
CA LYS A 2 -2.49 -12.49 -1.08
C LYS A 2 -1.62 -11.28 -0.77
N ASP A 3 -2.24 -10.12 -0.72
CA ASP A 3 -1.71 -8.91 -0.10
C ASP A 3 -1.39 -9.31 1.35
N GLU A 4 -0.12 -9.41 1.72
CA GLU A 4 0.29 -9.81 3.07
C GLU A 4 1.34 -8.82 3.52
N ASP A 5 0.87 -7.74 4.15
CA ASP A 5 1.74 -6.62 4.49
C ASP A 5 2.40 -6.81 5.86
N TYR A 6 3.67 -6.41 5.96
CA TYR A 6 4.37 -6.31 7.24
C TYR A 6 4.63 -4.85 7.60
N MET A 7 3.86 -4.33 8.55
CA MET A 7 3.82 -2.91 8.88
C MET A 7 4.36 -2.64 10.29
N VAL A 8 5.36 -1.76 10.39
CA VAL A 8 5.98 -1.38 11.66
C VAL A 8 5.57 0.03 12.05
N ALA A 9 4.97 0.17 13.23
CA ALA A 9 4.48 1.44 13.72
C ALA A 9 5.52 2.23 14.51
N SER A 10 5.50 3.55 14.31
CA SER A 10 6.13 4.52 15.19
C SER A 10 5.10 5.12 16.17
N LYS A 11 5.50 6.05 17.05
CA LYS A 11 4.56 6.74 17.95
C LYS A 11 3.49 7.50 17.15
N ASP A 12 2.28 7.60 17.70
CA ASP A 12 1.18 8.41 17.14
C ASP A 12 0.87 8.14 15.65
N THR A 13 1.02 6.87 15.23
CA THR A 13 0.83 6.47 13.84
C THR A 13 -0.56 5.87 13.62
N VAL A 14 -1.12 6.07 12.43
CA VAL A 14 -2.31 5.38 11.92
C VAL A 14 -1.89 4.50 10.75
N ILE A 15 -2.23 3.21 10.78
CA ILE A 15 -1.88 2.23 9.75
C ILE A 15 -3.14 1.52 9.28
N PHE A 16 -3.25 1.33 7.96
CA PHE A 16 -4.33 0.59 7.29
C PHE A 16 -3.72 -0.60 6.56
N GLY A 17 -4.17 -1.82 6.84
CA GLY A 17 -3.74 -3.05 6.15
C GLY A 17 -4.51 -3.33 4.87
N LEU A 18 -5.82 -3.03 4.85
CA LEU A 18 -6.70 -3.25 3.70
C LEU A 18 -7.02 -4.74 3.47
N GLN A 19 -6.82 -5.26 2.28
CA GLN A 19 -7.16 -6.66 1.97
C GLN A 19 -5.97 -7.54 2.30
N GLY A 20 -6.24 -8.78 2.66
CA GLY A 20 -5.22 -9.79 2.84
C GLY A 20 -4.82 -10.00 4.30
N ASN A 21 -3.76 -10.77 4.52
CA ASN A 21 -3.42 -11.28 5.85
C ASN A 21 -2.21 -10.50 6.40
N ASP A 22 -2.46 -9.46 7.17
CA ASP A 22 -1.46 -8.46 7.49
C ASP A 22 -0.82 -8.67 8.87
N ILE A 23 0.40 -8.16 9.03
CA ILE A 23 1.12 -8.18 10.29
C ILE A 23 1.46 -6.76 10.71
N PHE A 24 0.80 -6.30 11.77
CA PHE A 24 1.06 -5.01 12.41
C PHE A 24 1.98 -5.19 13.60
N TYR A 25 3.05 -4.40 13.65
CA TYR A 25 4.02 -4.42 14.75
C TYR A 25 4.12 -3.06 15.43
N GLY A 26 3.50 -2.94 16.60
CA GLY A 26 3.69 -1.86 17.55
C GLY A 26 5.05 -2.00 18.25
N GLY A 27 5.99 -1.12 17.90
CA GLY A 27 7.33 -1.07 18.50
C GLY A 27 7.34 -0.80 20.02
N TYR A 28 8.52 -0.62 20.59
CA TYR A 28 8.67 -0.30 22.01
C TYR A 28 8.29 1.15 22.31
N GLY A 29 7.45 1.35 23.32
CA GLY A 29 7.06 2.68 23.79
C GLY A 29 6.20 3.45 22.81
N VAL A 30 5.46 2.76 21.94
CA VAL A 30 4.43 3.38 21.10
C VAL A 30 3.32 3.94 21.98
N ASP A 31 2.88 5.16 21.68
CA ASP A 31 1.74 5.78 22.33
C ASP A 31 0.63 5.88 21.28
N PHE A 32 -0.52 5.30 21.61
CA PHE A 32 -1.79 5.44 20.88
C PHE A 32 -1.72 5.29 19.36
N THR A 33 -1.06 4.23 18.92
CA THR A 33 -1.05 3.85 17.51
C THR A 33 -2.35 3.15 17.13
N PHE A 34 -2.92 3.51 15.98
CA PHE A 34 -4.16 2.92 15.46
C PHE A 34 -3.85 1.92 14.34
N PHE A 35 -4.29 0.70 14.51
CA PHE A 35 -4.26 -0.35 13.50
C PHE A 35 -5.67 -0.60 12.98
N PHE A 36 -5.81 -0.44 11.67
CA PHE A 36 -6.98 -0.81 10.91
C PHE A 36 -6.58 -2.01 10.06
N GLY A 37 -7.01 -3.22 10.45
CA GLY A 37 -6.65 -4.47 9.77
C GLY A 37 -7.18 -4.51 8.37
N GLY A 38 -8.44 -4.94 8.27
CA GLY A 38 -9.21 -4.86 7.05
C GLY A 38 -9.91 -6.17 6.83
N SER A 39 -9.71 -6.79 5.68
CA SER A 39 -10.29 -8.11 5.43
C SER A 39 -9.19 -9.14 5.27
N GLY A 40 -9.21 -10.19 6.08
CA GLY A 40 -8.27 -11.29 5.99
C GLY A 40 -7.99 -11.83 7.38
N ASP A 41 -6.92 -12.58 7.56
CA ASP A 41 -6.52 -13.05 8.89
C ASP A 41 -5.28 -12.27 9.35
N ASP A 42 -5.50 -11.23 10.14
CA ASP A 42 -4.50 -10.24 10.55
C ASP A 42 -3.83 -10.58 11.88
N THR A 43 -2.61 -10.07 12.08
CA THR A 43 -1.85 -10.22 13.32
C THR A 43 -1.38 -8.87 13.85
N TYR A 44 -1.87 -8.49 15.02
CA TYR A 44 -1.52 -7.27 15.74
C TYR A 44 -0.59 -7.58 16.90
N SER A 45 0.69 -7.21 16.78
CA SER A 45 1.71 -7.46 17.80
C SER A 45 2.14 -6.16 18.48
N ILE A 46 2.26 -6.17 19.81
CA ILE A 46 2.76 -5.02 20.58
C ILE A 46 3.74 -5.42 21.69
N HIS A 47 4.83 -4.66 21.78
CA HIS A 47 5.80 -4.77 22.88
C HIS A 47 5.46 -3.89 24.08
N SER A 48 5.88 -4.32 25.27
CA SER A 48 5.77 -3.51 26.49
C SER A 48 7.05 -2.65 26.68
N PRO A 49 6.91 -1.38 27.09
CA PRO A 49 5.66 -0.63 27.27
C PRO A 49 5.05 -0.23 25.91
N GLY A 50 3.74 0.06 25.87
CA GLY A 50 3.12 0.59 24.66
C GLY A 50 1.59 0.56 24.66
N ALA A 51 0.97 1.43 23.86
CA ALA A 51 -0.47 1.50 23.68
C ALA A 51 -0.89 1.43 22.21
N ILE A 52 -1.80 0.50 21.87
CA ILE A 52 -2.41 0.39 20.53
C ILE A 52 -3.94 0.40 20.60
N VAL A 53 -4.56 0.84 19.51
CA VAL A 53 -5.99 0.74 19.23
C VAL A 53 -6.16 -0.11 17.98
N ILE A 54 -7.00 -1.13 18.06
CA ILE A 54 -7.29 -2.05 16.96
C ILE A 54 -8.74 -1.87 16.53
N ILE A 55 -8.92 -1.68 15.23
CA ILE A 55 -10.21 -1.68 14.54
C ILE A 55 -10.08 -2.69 13.41
N ASP A 56 -10.66 -3.87 13.58
CA ASP A 56 -10.71 -4.87 12.52
C ASP A 56 -11.94 -4.69 11.62
N SER A 57 -12.11 -5.45 10.55
CA SER A 57 -13.34 -5.36 9.75
C SER A 57 -13.86 -6.65 9.11
N ASP A 58 -13.04 -7.70 8.99
CA ASP A 58 -13.44 -9.05 8.57
C ASP A 58 -12.26 -10.02 8.74
N GLY A 59 -12.54 -11.29 9.06
CA GLY A 59 -11.50 -12.28 9.27
C GLY A 59 -11.99 -13.54 9.95
N SER A 60 -11.23 -14.63 9.83
CA SER A 60 -11.60 -15.92 10.43
C SER A 60 -10.62 -16.40 11.50
N SER A 61 -9.47 -15.72 11.62
CA SER A 61 -8.37 -16.12 12.47
C SER A 61 -7.49 -14.94 12.92
N ASP A 62 -8.07 -13.77 13.13
CA ASP A 62 -7.32 -12.59 13.56
C ASP A 62 -6.66 -12.80 14.91
N GLN A 63 -5.47 -12.23 15.09
CA GLN A 63 -4.61 -12.50 16.23
C GLN A 63 -4.04 -11.25 16.87
N LEU A 64 -4.28 -11.08 18.17
CA LEU A 64 -3.58 -10.09 19.01
C LEU A 64 -2.44 -10.77 19.78
N VAL A 65 -1.25 -10.19 19.74
CA VAL A 65 -0.05 -10.65 20.48
C VAL A 65 0.47 -9.54 21.39
N THR A 66 0.53 -9.83 22.69
CA THR A 66 0.99 -8.87 23.71
C THR A 66 2.06 -9.53 24.58
N SER A 67 3.09 -8.75 24.97
CA SER A 67 4.19 -9.24 25.81
C SER A 67 4.13 -8.82 27.28
N GLY A 68 3.29 -7.84 27.62
CA GLY A 68 3.20 -7.25 28.96
C GLY A 68 1.86 -7.41 29.66
N ILE A 69 0.82 -7.92 28.98
CA ILE A 69 -0.50 -8.16 29.55
C ILE A 69 -0.64 -9.65 29.89
N GLY A 70 -1.14 -9.98 31.07
CA GLY A 70 -1.43 -11.36 31.49
C GLY A 70 -2.68 -11.39 32.34
N ILE A 71 -3.67 -12.20 31.98
CA ILE A 71 -5.00 -12.13 32.62
C ILE A 71 -4.97 -12.54 34.10
N ASN A 72 -4.02 -13.39 34.49
CA ASN A 72 -3.81 -13.79 35.88
C ASN A 72 -2.89 -12.81 36.66
N SER A 73 -2.37 -11.78 35.99
CA SER A 73 -1.49 -10.80 36.60
C SER A 73 -2.22 -9.97 37.66
N SER A 74 -1.54 -9.72 38.78
CA SER A 74 -2.04 -8.82 39.80
C SER A 74 -1.95 -7.33 39.41
N THR A 75 -1.57 -7.00 38.19
CA THR A 75 -1.46 -5.62 37.69
C THR A 75 -2.27 -5.39 36.42
N THR A 76 -2.89 -6.44 35.88
CA THR A 76 -3.77 -6.34 34.71
C THR A 76 -5.19 -5.94 35.12
N TYR A 77 -5.75 -4.99 34.40
CA TYR A 77 -7.13 -4.52 34.51
C TYR A 77 -7.81 -4.59 33.15
N ALA A 78 -9.13 -4.64 33.17
CA ALA A 78 -9.92 -4.56 31.95
C ALA A 78 -11.21 -3.77 32.19
N ALA A 79 -11.72 -3.17 31.11
CA ALA A 79 -12.97 -2.45 31.10
C ALA A 79 -13.66 -2.66 29.76
N THR A 80 -14.96 -2.38 29.71
CA THR A 80 -15.64 -2.14 28.44
C THR A 80 -16.02 -0.67 28.32
N ILE A 81 -16.15 -0.20 27.08
CA ILE A 81 -16.65 1.14 26.80
C ILE A 81 -17.87 1.03 25.87
N ASP A 82 -18.92 1.76 26.18
CA ASP A 82 -20.24 1.76 25.52
C ASP A 82 -20.80 0.34 25.29
N GLY A 83 -20.44 -0.60 26.16
CA GLY A 83 -20.81 -2.01 26.06
C GLY A 83 -20.22 -2.77 24.87
N ARG A 84 -19.42 -2.14 24.00
CA ARG A 84 -18.99 -2.70 22.71
C ARG A 84 -17.50 -2.56 22.37
N HIS A 85 -16.74 -1.80 23.14
CA HIS A 85 -15.27 -1.71 23.02
C HIS A 85 -14.63 -2.41 24.22
N LEU A 86 -13.49 -3.06 24.01
CA LEU A 86 -12.71 -3.72 25.06
C LEU A 86 -11.45 -2.92 25.31
N VAL A 87 -11.12 -2.72 26.58
CA VAL A 87 -9.83 -2.16 27.00
C VAL A 87 -9.17 -3.12 27.96
N VAL A 88 -7.91 -3.45 27.71
CA VAL A 88 -7.08 -4.28 28.59
C VAL A 88 -5.75 -3.60 28.78
N GLY A 89 -5.31 -3.44 30.03
CA GLY A 89 -4.02 -2.84 30.32
C GLY A 89 -3.36 -3.48 31.53
N ASP A 90 -2.05 -3.32 31.65
CA ASP A 90 -1.26 -3.75 32.80
C ASP A 90 -0.45 -2.57 33.35
N THR A 91 -0.64 -2.27 34.63
CA THR A 91 -0.04 -1.09 35.27
C THR A 91 1.44 -1.24 35.56
N LYS A 92 1.98 -2.47 35.56
CA LYS A 92 3.41 -2.72 35.80
C LYS A 92 4.20 -2.67 34.50
N SER A 93 3.65 -3.27 33.44
CA SER A 93 4.30 -3.30 32.12
C SER A 93 4.02 -2.04 31.30
N SER A 94 3.05 -1.21 31.74
CA SER A 94 2.57 -0.03 31.00
C SER A 94 2.16 -0.38 29.57
N GLN A 95 1.55 -1.54 29.40
CA GLN A 95 0.97 -1.97 28.13
C GLN A 95 -0.55 -1.78 28.16
N LEU A 96 -1.11 -1.27 27.07
CA LEU A 96 -2.53 -0.95 26.93
C LEU A 96 -3.01 -1.31 25.53
N VAL A 97 -4.16 -1.97 25.44
CA VAL A 97 -4.78 -2.34 24.17
C VAL A 97 -6.26 -1.97 24.20
N TYR A 98 -6.71 -1.30 23.14
CA TYR A 98 -8.12 -1.11 22.83
C TYR A 98 -8.50 -1.99 21.64
N VAL A 99 -9.62 -2.72 21.76
CA VAL A 99 -10.26 -3.43 20.65
C VAL A 99 -11.64 -2.84 20.44
N ILE A 100 -11.83 -2.18 19.32
CA ILE A 100 -13.03 -1.40 19.01
C ILE A 100 -14.10 -2.31 18.40
N ASN A 101 -15.36 -2.16 18.83
CA ASN A 101 -16.51 -2.90 18.30
C ASN A 101 -16.44 -4.43 18.40
N TYR A 102 -15.64 -4.95 19.33
CA TYR A 102 -15.34 -6.38 19.46
C TYR A 102 -16.53 -7.35 19.53
N ARG A 103 -17.74 -6.86 19.86
CA ARG A 103 -18.96 -7.67 19.95
C ARG A 103 -19.60 -7.96 18.60
N GLU A 104 -19.31 -7.13 17.61
CA GLU A 104 -19.76 -7.35 16.25
C GLU A 104 -18.85 -8.42 15.63
N PRO A 105 -19.37 -9.54 15.11
CA PRO A 105 -18.55 -10.68 14.68
C PRO A 105 -17.43 -10.32 13.71
N ARG A 106 -17.64 -9.32 12.86
CA ARG A 106 -16.69 -8.83 11.86
C ARG A 106 -15.53 -7.99 12.43
N PHE A 107 -15.63 -7.50 13.67
CA PHE A 107 -14.62 -6.67 14.33
C PHE A 107 -13.88 -7.46 15.42
N LYS A 108 -14.17 -8.76 15.51
CA LYS A 108 -13.69 -9.61 16.58
C LYS A 108 -12.30 -10.11 16.21
N ILE A 109 -11.43 -10.16 17.20
CA ILE A 109 -10.15 -10.86 17.08
C ILE A 109 -10.36 -12.30 17.52
N GLU A 110 -9.99 -13.33 16.78
CA GLU A 110 -10.28 -14.73 17.17
C GLU A 110 -9.34 -15.26 18.25
N LYS A 111 -8.09 -14.81 18.23
CA LYS A 111 -7.01 -15.37 19.05
C LYS A 111 -6.24 -14.27 19.77
N VAL A 112 -6.04 -14.44 21.07
CA VAL A 112 -5.27 -13.50 21.88
C VAL A 112 -4.14 -14.23 22.58
N VAL A 113 -2.90 -13.86 22.25
CA VAL A 113 -1.68 -14.33 22.90
C VAL A 113 -1.27 -13.30 23.93
N LEU A 114 -1.42 -13.66 25.20
CA LEU A 114 -0.97 -12.90 26.34
C LEU A 114 0.38 -13.44 26.85
N SER A 115 1.00 -12.69 27.75
CA SER A 115 2.27 -13.09 28.40
C SER A 115 2.16 -14.38 29.23
N ASP A 116 0.95 -14.77 29.65
CA ASP A 116 0.72 -15.95 30.50
C ASP A 116 0.15 -17.16 29.73
N ALA A 117 -0.68 -16.96 28.71
CA ALA A 117 -1.17 -18.02 27.83
C ALA A 117 -1.80 -17.48 26.54
N THR A 118 -2.18 -18.39 25.64
CA THR A 118 -3.01 -18.11 24.46
C THR A 118 -4.46 -18.46 24.74
N TYR A 119 -5.38 -17.59 24.33
CA TYR A 119 -6.81 -17.74 24.53
C TYR A 119 -7.55 -17.57 23.20
N LEU A 120 -8.59 -18.37 23.01
CA LEU A 120 -9.64 -18.03 22.05
C LEU A 120 -10.44 -16.86 22.62
N TYR A 121 -10.85 -15.95 21.76
CA TYR A 121 -11.40 -14.67 22.19
C TYR A 121 -12.72 -14.77 22.95
N ASP A 122 -13.63 -15.67 22.55
CA ASP A 122 -14.89 -15.89 23.28
C ASP A 122 -14.66 -16.27 24.75
N ASN A 123 -13.50 -16.90 25.03
CA ASN A 123 -13.10 -17.23 26.39
C ASN A 123 -12.48 -16.03 27.10
N ILE A 124 -11.68 -15.20 26.41
CA ILE A 124 -10.96 -14.10 27.06
C ILE A 124 -11.88 -13.00 27.56
N VAL A 125 -12.91 -12.61 26.80
CA VAL A 125 -13.87 -11.58 27.25
C VAL A 125 -14.63 -12.06 28.48
N SER A 126 -15.08 -13.33 28.48
CA SER A 126 -15.76 -13.91 29.63
C SER A 126 -14.87 -13.97 30.86
N LEU A 127 -13.59 -14.31 30.69
CA LEU A 127 -12.61 -14.37 31.78
C LEU A 127 -12.28 -12.98 32.31
N LEU A 128 -12.07 -11.99 31.43
CA LEU A 128 -11.79 -10.61 31.81
C LEU A 128 -12.94 -10.01 32.61
N GLN A 129 -14.19 -10.22 32.19
CA GLN A 129 -15.38 -9.73 32.90
C GLN A 129 -15.59 -10.39 34.27
N LYS A 130 -15.10 -11.62 34.47
CA LYS A 130 -15.12 -12.33 35.75
C LYS A 130 -13.92 -11.96 36.64
N SER A 131 -12.94 -11.24 36.11
CA SER A 131 -11.78 -10.81 36.88
C SER A 131 -12.20 -9.84 37.99
N PRO A 132 -11.64 -9.97 39.21
CA PRO A 132 -11.86 -8.97 40.27
C PRO A 132 -11.31 -7.58 39.91
N ARG A 133 -10.53 -7.47 38.82
CA ARG A 133 -10.05 -6.20 38.25
C ARG A 133 -10.78 -5.75 36.99
N PHE A 134 -11.90 -6.40 36.67
CA PHE A 134 -12.83 -5.82 35.73
C PHE A 134 -13.42 -4.54 36.33
N MET A 135 -13.17 -3.42 35.68
CA MET A 135 -13.55 -2.11 36.18
C MET A 135 -15.02 -1.78 35.92
N GLY A 136 -15.69 -2.59 35.08
CA GLY A 136 -17.05 -2.36 34.63
C GLY A 136 -17.10 -1.82 33.21
N ASP A 137 -18.30 -1.37 32.84
CA ASP A 137 -18.58 -0.71 31.57
C ASP A 137 -18.65 0.81 31.78
N PHE A 138 -18.06 1.56 30.86
CA PHE A 138 -17.93 3.01 30.94
C PHE A 138 -18.48 3.67 29.68
N SER A 139 -18.83 4.95 29.74
CA SER A 139 -18.82 5.79 28.54
C SER A 139 -17.40 6.23 28.21
N TRP A 140 -17.13 6.58 26.95
CA TRP A 140 -15.82 7.13 26.54
C TRP A 140 -15.39 8.33 27.40
N GLU A 141 -16.32 9.26 27.67
CA GLU A 141 -16.05 10.41 28.54
C GLU A 141 -15.67 9.97 29.96
N SER A 142 -16.46 9.09 30.58
CA SER A 142 -16.19 8.65 31.96
C SER A 142 -14.91 7.82 32.10
N PHE A 143 -14.56 7.06 31.05
CA PHE A 143 -13.31 6.29 31.01
C PHE A 143 -12.10 7.22 30.86
N THR A 144 -12.19 8.18 29.93
CA THR A 144 -11.18 9.22 29.70
C THR A 144 -10.89 10.00 30.97
N ASP A 145 -11.93 10.50 31.65
CA ASP A 145 -11.79 11.27 32.88
C ASP A 145 -11.14 10.45 34.00
N ARG A 146 -11.48 9.16 34.08
CA ARG A 146 -10.96 8.26 35.11
C ARG A 146 -9.51 7.88 34.88
N MET A 147 -9.14 7.60 33.64
CA MET A 147 -7.87 7.00 33.30
C MET A 147 -6.82 8.05 32.92
N GLN A 148 -7.24 9.21 32.38
CA GLN A 148 -6.37 10.33 31.99
C GLN A 148 -5.29 9.96 30.96
N ILE A 149 -5.56 8.98 30.07
CA ILE A 149 -4.56 8.43 29.15
C ILE A 149 -4.83 8.84 27.70
N MET A 150 -6.10 8.97 27.28
CA MET A 150 -6.49 9.31 25.91
C MET A 150 -7.86 9.99 25.88
N HIS A 151 -7.95 11.15 25.21
CA HIS A 151 -9.20 11.93 25.10
C HIS A 151 -9.98 11.55 23.84
N MET A 152 -10.60 10.36 23.83
CA MET A 152 -11.54 9.96 22.78
C MET A 152 -12.97 10.08 23.30
N ASN A 153 -13.90 10.46 22.43
CA ASN A 153 -15.34 10.42 22.70
C ASN A 153 -16.08 9.48 21.73
N THR A 154 -17.35 9.18 22.02
CA THR A 154 -18.18 8.30 21.19
C THR A 154 -18.32 8.79 19.74
N PRO A 155 -18.54 10.09 19.45
CA PRO A 155 -18.48 10.63 18.09
C PRO A 155 -17.17 10.32 17.35
N ASP A 156 -16.00 10.58 17.94
CA ASP A 156 -14.70 10.37 17.30
C ASP A 156 -14.51 8.91 16.87
N VAL A 157 -14.85 7.98 17.77
CA VAL A 157 -14.74 6.54 17.53
C VAL A 157 -15.72 6.11 16.45
N SER A 158 -16.94 6.62 16.49
CA SER A 158 -17.97 6.29 15.50
C SER A 158 -17.63 6.84 14.11
N GLU A 159 -17.04 8.03 14.04
CA GLU A 159 -16.55 8.64 12.80
C GLU A 159 -15.38 7.82 12.23
N ALA A 160 -14.41 7.43 13.06
CA ALA A 160 -13.28 6.61 12.62
C ALA A 160 -13.74 5.24 12.05
N ILE A 161 -14.67 4.57 12.73
CA ILE A 161 -15.28 3.32 12.23
C ILE A 161 -16.01 3.57 10.91
N ALA A 162 -16.86 4.61 10.84
CA ALA A 162 -17.65 4.89 9.65
C ALA A 162 -16.79 5.26 8.44
N TYR A 163 -15.76 6.09 8.66
CA TYR A 163 -14.77 6.44 7.64
C TYR A 163 -14.11 5.18 7.08
N TYR A 164 -13.66 4.30 7.97
CA TYR A 164 -12.99 3.08 7.58
C TYR A 164 -13.90 2.12 6.81
N LEU A 165 -15.08 1.82 7.34
CA LEU A 165 -16.06 0.95 6.67
C LEU A 165 -16.49 1.48 5.30
N ASN A 166 -16.64 2.80 5.16
CA ASN A 166 -16.97 3.42 3.89
C ASN A 166 -15.80 3.32 2.91
N ARG A 167 -14.56 3.56 3.39
CA ARG A 167 -13.36 3.38 2.56
C ARG A 167 -13.21 1.94 2.10
N GLU A 168 -13.35 0.95 2.98
CA GLU A 168 -13.34 -0.48 2.64
C GLU A 168 -14.40 -0.81 1.59
N ALA A 169 -15.65 -0.37 1.81
CA ALA A 169 -16.72 -0.58 0.84
C ALA A 169 -16.44 0.11 -0.52
N LEU A 170 -15.82 1.30 -0.52
CA LEU A 170 -15.41 2.01 -1.73
C LEU A 170 -14.26 1.31 -2.45
N LEU A 171 -13.31 0.71 -1.73
CA LEU A 171 -12.21 -0.06 -2.29
C LEU A 171 -12.71 -1.40 -2.87
N GLN A 172 -13.60 -2.10 -2.16
CA GLN A 172 -14.24 -3.32 -2.66
C GLN A 172 -15.19 -3.05 -3.84
N THR A 173 -15.90 -1.92 -3.86
CA THR A 173 -16.69 -1.51 -5.02
C THR A 173 -15.80 -1.07 -6.18
N ARG A 174 -14.69 -0.36 -5.96
CA ARG A 174 -13.69 -0.11 -7.02
C ARG A 174 -13.10 -1.40 -7.59
N ALA A 175 -12.83 -2.40 -6.75
CA ALA A 175 -12.36 -3.72 -7.19
C ALA A 175 -13.43 -4.50 -7.99
N THR A 176 -14.72 -4.34 -7.66
CA THR A 176 -15.82 -5.07 -8.33
C THR A 176 -16.47 -4.33 -9.51
N THR A 177 -16.33 -3.00 -9.59
CA THR A 177 -17.01 -2.19 -10.62
C THR A 177 -16.14 -1.83 -11.82
N ASP A 178 -14.82 -2.12 -11.82
CA ASP A 178 -13.99 -1.83 -13.01
C ASP A 178 -12.75 -2.73 -13.22
N TYR A 179 -12.53 -3.77 -12.41
CA TYR A 179 -11.30 -4.59 -12.51
C TYR A 179 -11.50 -6.06 -12.92
N SER A 180 -12.72 -6.60 -12.79
CA SER A 180 -13.01 -8.03 -13.07
C SER A 180 -13.95 -8.28 -14.25
N LYS A 181 -14.32 -7.24 -15.00
CA LYS A 181 -15.22 -7.34 -16.16
C LYS A 181 -14.61 -6.96 -17.50
N ASP A 182 -13.34 -6.56 -17.52
CA ASP A 182 -12.73 -6.18 -18.79
C ASP A 182 -12.09 -7.39 -19.48
N SER A 183 -12.54 -7.55 -20.70
CA SER A 183 -12.20 -8.59 -21.65
C SER A 183 -10.74 -9.04 -21.58
N THR A 184 -10.53 -10.35 -21.49
CA THR A 184 -9.20 -10.96 -21.32
C THR A 184 -8.19 -10.55 -22.40
N ASN A 185 -8.63 -10.03 -23.54
CA ASN A 185 -7.74 -9.68 -24.65
C ASN A 185 -8.20 -8.41 -25.38
N ARG A 186 -8.65 -7.37 -24.66
CA ARG A 186 -8.86 -6.05 -25.26
C ARG A 186 -8.21 -4.95 -24.44
N VAL A 187 -7.90 -3.88 -25.15
CA VAL A 187 -7.33 -2.64 -24.64
C VAL A 187 -8.32 -1.52 -24.92
N ALA A 188 -8.54 -0.64 -23.94
CA ALA A 188 -9.30 0.59 -24.13
C ALA A 188 -8.32 1.72 -24.44
N ILE A 189 -8.51 2.37 -25.58
CA ILE A 189 -7.64 3.43 -26.08
C ILE A 189 -8.48 4.69 -26.20
N THR A 190 -8.03 5.77 -25.58
CA THR A 190 -8.62 7.10 -25.75
C THR A 190 -7.62 8.01 -26.44
N SER A 191 -8.00 8.53 -27.60
CA SER A 191 -7.21 9.49 -28.37
C SER A 191 -8.14 10.58 -28.90
N ASP A 192 -7.71 11.85 -28.84
CA ASP A 192 -8.51 13.02 -29.26
C ASP A 192 -9.93 13.07 -28.65
N GLY A 193 -10.09 12.57 -27.42
CA GLY A 193 -11.37 12.53 -26.71
C GLY A 193 -12.34 11.44 -27.14
N ALA A 194 -11.94 10.53 -28.03
CA ALA A 194 -12.70 9.36 -28.44
C ALA A 194 -12.10 8.09 -27.83
N SER A 195 -12.93 7.28 -27.16
CA SER A 195 -12.52 6.00 -26.59
C SER A 195 -13.00 4.82 -27.44
N VAL A 196 -12.10 3.89 -27.73
CA VAL A 196 -12.38 2.66 -28.50
C VAL A 196 -11.76 1.47 -27.78
N GLU A 197 -12.51 0.36 -27.69
CA GLU A 197 -11.95 -0.92 -27.30
C GLU A 197 -11.46 -1.71 -28.52
N VAL A 198 -10.22 -2.17 -28.48
CA VAL A 198 -9.60 -2.94 -29.58
C VAL A 198 -9.14 -4.29 -29.05
N ALA A 199 -9.36 -5.36 -29.82
CA ALA A 199 -8.80 -6.66 -29.45
C ALA A 199 -7.27 -6.63 -29.58
N MET A 200 -6.57 -7.08 -28.55
CA MET A 200 -5.11 -7.17 -28.57
C MET A 200 -4.68 -8.40 -29.37
N ALA A 201 -3.47 -8.33 -29.94
CA ALA A 201 -2.87 -9.47 -30.61
C ALA A 201 -2.26 -10.41 -29.57
N ALA A 202 -2.15 -11.71 -29.87
CA ALA A 202 -1.38 -12.60 -29.01
C ALA A 202 0.10 -12.18 -29.01
N TYR A 203 0.73 -12.15 -27.83
CA TYR A 203 2.14 -11.85 -27.73
C TYR A 203 2.97 -13.00 -28.31
N SER A 204 3.95 -12.66 -29.15
CA SER A 204 4.85 -13.63 -29.78
C SER A 204 6.32 -13.29 -29.58
N GLY A 205 6.63 -12.40 -28.63
CA GLY A 205 7.98 -11.95 -28.34
C GLY A 205 8.72 -12.86 -27.34
N PRO A 206 9.92 -12.43 -26.90
CA PRO A 206 10.80 -13.26 -26.07
C PRO A 206 10.44 -13.28 -24.58
N VAL A 207 9.56 -12.40 -24.10
CA VAL A 207 9.19 -12.34 -22.67
C VAL A 207 8.20 -13.45 -22.35
N ALA A 208 8.60 -14.40 -21.51
CA ALA A 208 7.72 -15.47 -21.07
C ALA A 208 6.63 -14.92 -20.13
N GLY A 209 5.44 -15.52 -20.17
CA GLY A 209 4.33 -15.15 -19.28
C GLY A 209 3.38 -14.10 -19.85
N VAL A 210 3.85 -13.25 -20.76
CA VAL A 210 3.00 -12.26 -21.45
C VAL A 210 2.04 -12.96 -22.42
N ALA A 211 0.76 -12.63 -22.30
CA ALA A 211 -0.33 -13.21 -23.07
C ALA A 211 -0.64 -12.39 -24.33
N ASN A 212 -0.79 -11.08 -24.19
CA ASN A 212 -1.26 -10.21 -25.26
C ASN A 212 -0.29 -9.07 -25.56
N GLN A 213 -0.46 -8.46 -26.72
CA GLN A 213 0.32 -7.32 -27.16
C GLN A 213 -0.55 -6.24 -27.80
N HIS A 214 -0.25 -4.99 -27.44
CA HIS A 214 -0.77 -3.81 -28.09
C HIS A 214 0.38 -2.89 -28.52
N ILE A 215 0.28 -2.40 -29.75
CA ILE A 215 1.19 -1.40 -30.32
C ILE A 215 0.33 -0.17 -30.60
N GLY A 216 0.64 0.92 -29.91
CA GLY A 216 -0.01 2.22 -30.04
C GLY A 216 0.40 2.95 -31.32
N THR A 217 0.33 4.27 -31.28
CA THR A 217 0.52 5.15 -32.44
C THR A 217 1.56 6.25 -32.15
N ALA A 218 1.64 7.28 -33.00
CA ALA A 218 2.52 8.42 -32.76
C ALA A 218 1.80 9.61 -32.08
N ALA A 219 0.54 9.41 -31.68
CA ALA A 219 -0.29 10.40 -31.00
C ALA A 219 -0.28 10.12 -29.49
N GLY A 220 -0.59 11.13 -28.68
CA GLY A 220 -0.81 10.91 -27.25
C GLY A 220 -2.09 10.11 -27.02
N GLU A 221 -1.97 8.98 -26.33
CA GLU A 221 -3.01 8.01 -26.06
C GLU A 221 -3.14 7.74 -24.56
N ALA A 222 -4.37 7.66 -24.07
CA ALA A 222 -4.64 7.02 -22.79
C ALA A 222 -5.01 5.56 -23.05
N ILE A 223 -4.11 4.66 -22.68
CA ILE A 223 -4.17 3.22 -22.91
C ILE A 223 -4.44 2.52 -21.59
N ARG A 224 -5.52 1.75 -21.54
CA ARG A 224 -5.86 0.88 -20.42
C ARG A 224 -5.79 -0.57 -20.89
N GLY A 225 -4.88 -1.33 -20.30
CA GLY A 225 -4.61 -2.74 -20.57
C GLY A 225 -5.76 -3.67 -20.21
N SER A 226 -5.51 -4.96 -20.40
CA SER A 226 -6.45 -6.03 -20.11
C SER A 226 -6.37 -6.46 -18.64
N SER A 227 -6.82 -7.67 -18.33
CA SER A 227 -6.64 -8.28 -17.00
C SER A 227 -5.65 -9.45 -17.01
N GLN A 228 -4.92 -9.60 -18.12
CA GLN A 228 -3.84 -10.57 -18.30
C GLN A 228 -2.52 -9.84 -18.48
N ALA A 229 -1.41 -10.55 -18.31
CA ALA A 229 -0.08 -10.04 -18.62
C ALA A 229 0.01 -9.54 -20.07
N ASP A 230 0.29 -8.26 -20.23
CA ASP A 230 0.24 -7.53 -21.48
C ASP A 230 1.59 -6.91 -21.83
N PHE A 231 1.93 -6.91 -23.12
CA PHE A 231 2.98 -6.07 -23.67
C PHE A 231 2.34 -4.87 -24.36
N ILE A 232 2.56 -3.68 -23.81
CA ILE A 232 2.03 -2.43 -24.38
C ILE A 232 3.21 -1.56 -24.79
N ASN A 233 3.30 -1.25 -26.08
CA ASN A 233 4.25 -0.26 -26.60
C ASN A 233 3.48 0.91 -27.20
N ALA A 234 3.51 2.07 -26.55
CA ALA A 234 2.80 3.27 -27.00
C ALA A 234 3.50 4.02 -28.15
N LEU A 235 4.71 3.59 -28.54
CA LEU A 235 5.55 4.15 -29.60
C LEU A 235 5.99 5.60 -29.36
N ALA A 236 5.19 6.60 -29.74
CA ALA A 236 5.57 8.00 -29.61
C ALA A 236 4.36 8.84 -29.24
N GLY A 237 4.57 9.92 -28.49
CA GLY A 237 3.47 10.73 -27.98
C GLY A 237 3.67 10.98 -26.50
N ASP A 238 2.79 11.78 -25.93
CA ASP A 238 2.70 11.90 -24.48
C ASP A 238 1.55 10.99 -24.03
N ASP A 239 1.89 9.79 -23.56
CA ASP A 239 0.93 8.71 -23.32
C ASP A 239 0.63 8.52 -21.84
N ALA A 240 -0.54 7.96 -21.54
CA ALA A 240 -0.91 7.50 -20.21
C ALA A 240 -1.29 6.01 -20.27
N ILE A 241 -0.51 5.14 -19.64
CA ILE A 241 -0.69 3.69 -19.68
C ILE A 241 -1.03 3.16 -18.28
N ASP A 242 -2.11 2.40 -18.18
CA ASP A 242 -2.58 1.64 -17.02
C ASP A 242 -2.59 0.16 -17.40
N GLY A 243 -1.56 -0.60 -16.99
CA GLY A 243 -1.38 -2.03 -17.33
C GLY A 243 -2.50 -2.90 -16.76
N ARG A 244 -2.84 -2.59 -15.51
CA ARG A 244 -3.85 -3.22 -14.68
C ARG A 244 -3.38 -4.52 -14.05
N ASN A 245 -3.96 -5.65 -14.46
CA ASN A 245 -3.82 -6.92 -13.77
C ASN A 245 -2.90 -7.79 -14.61
N GLY A 246 -1.93 -8.44 -13.97
CA GLY A 246 -0.98 -9.32 -14.65
C GLY A 246 0.42 -8.74 -14.62
N ASP A 247 1.41 -9.56 -14.98
CA ASP A 247 2.80 -9.12 -15.03
C ASP A 247 3.04 -8.40 -16.37
N ASP A 248 2.89 -7.08 -16.38
CA ASP A 248 2.86 -6.28 -17.59
C ASP A 248 4.23 -5.74 -17.99
N VAL A 249 4.38 -5.53 -19.30
CA VAL A 249 5.53 -4.86 -19.89
C VAL A 249 5.04 -3.58 -20.58
N LEU A 250 5.28 -2.45 -19.93
CA LEU A 250 4.80 -1.13 -20.35
C LEU A 250 5.95 -0.31 -20.93
N ASP A 251 5.98 -0.18 -22.25
CA ASP A 251 6.90 0.67 -22.99
C ASP A 251 6.18 1.95 -23.43
N GLY A 252 6.45 3.04 -22.71
CA GLY A 252 5.92 4.37 -23.05
C GLY A 252 6.52 4.95 -24.32
N GLY A 253 7.60 4.36 -24.84
CA GLY A 253 8.26 4.86 -26.04
C GLY A 253 8.80 6.29 -25.88
N LEU A 254 8.78 7.05 -26.98
CA LEU A 254 9.26 8.43 -27.03
C LEU A 254 8.21 9.41 -26.53
N GLY A 255 8.63 10.37 -25.70
CA GLY A 255 7.76 11.45 -25.22
C GLY A 255 7.63 11.43 -23.71
N SER A 256 6.63 12.14 -23.18
CA SER A 256 6.40 12.32 -21.75
C SER A 256 5.23 11.46 -21.29
N ASN A 257 5.53 10.38 -20.57
CA ASN A 257 4.55 9.32 -20.32
C ASN A 257 4.15 9.22 -18.84
N PHE A 258 2.90 8.85 -18.57
CA PHE A 258 2.44 8.37 -17.27
C PHE A 258 2.23 6.87 -17.33
N LEU A 259 2.96 6.10 -16.53
CA LEU A 259 2.89 4.65 -16.52
C LEU A 259 2.46 4.17 -15.14
N THR A 260 1.41 3.36 -15.10
CA THR A 260 0.87 2.67 -13.91
C THR A 260 0.88 1.19 -14.22
N GLY A 261 1.59 0.40 -13.42
CA GLY A 261 1.66 -1.05 -13.59
C GLY A 261 0.33 -1.68 -13.20
N GLY A 262 -0.10 -1.40 -11.98
CA GLY A 262 -1.26 -2.01 -11.35
C GLY A 262 -0.87 -3.20 -10.49
N TRP A 263 -1.63 -4.28 -10.57
CA TRP A 263 -1.39 -5.51 -9.84
C TRP A 263 -0.55 -6.48 -10.69
N GLY A 264 0.61 -6.87 -10.17
CA GLY A 264 1.48 -7.81 -10.86
C GLY A 264 2.92 -7.57 -10.47
N THR A 265 3.85 -8.15 -11.22
CA THR A 265 5.23 -7.67 -11.25
C THR A 265 5.49 -7.04 -12.60
N ASP A 266 5.50 -5.72 -12.63
CA ASP A 266 5.52 -4.95 -13.86
C ASP A 266 6.92 -4.47 -14.24
N THR A 267 7.07 -4.18 -15.53
CA THR A 267 8.30 -3.66 -16.11
C THR A 267 8.01 -2.42 -16.94
N PHE A 268 8.71 -1.33 -16.64
CA PHE A 268 8.49 -0.04 -17.29
C PHE A 268 9.68 0.33 -18.18
N PHE A 269 9.39 0.86 -19.38
CA PHE A 269 10.39 1.45 -20.27
C PHE A 269 10.01 2.87 -20.66
N VAL A 270 11.01 3.76 -20.65
CA VAL A 270 10.91 5.15 -21.11
C VAL A 270 12.11 5.49 -21.97
N ASP A 271 11.94 6.36 -22.97
CA ASP A 271 12.98 6.60 -23.96
C ASP A 271 13.31 8.10 -24.15
N GLY A 272 14.51 8.49 -23.70
CA GLY A 272 15.03 9.85 -23.86
C GLY A 272 15.70 10.12 -25.21
N ARG A 273 15.72 9.16 -26.14
CA ARG A 273 16.43 9.27 -27.43
C ARG A 273 15.70 10.10 -28.50
N SER A 274 14.59 10.77 -28.15
CA SER A 274 13.84 11.65 -29.06
C SER A 274 14.61 12.91 -29.46
N GLY A 275 15.62 13.31 -28.66
CA GLY A 275 16.42 14.52 -28.84
C GLY A 275 15.77 15.79 -28.27
N GLY A 276 14.56 15.69 -27.72
CA GLY A 276 13.91 16.76 -26.94
C GLY A 276 13.85 16.40 -25.46
N ALA A 277 13.67 17.42 -24.62
CA ALA A 277 13.46 17.22 -23.18
C ALA A 277 12.14 16.47 -22.94
N THR A 278 12.21 15.32 -22.27
CA THR A 278 11.05 14.48 -21.93
C THR A 278 10.85 14.36 -20.43
N TRP A 279 9.63 14.05 -20.00
CA TRP A 279 9.34 13.77 -18.59
C TRP A 279 8.38 12.60 -18.46
N SER A 280 8.85 11.48 -17.94
CA SER A 280 7.98 10.34 -17.64
C SER A 280 7.77 10.17 -16.14
N THR A 281 6.61 9.65 -15.75
CA THR A 281 6.21 9.37 -14.38
C THR A 281 5.78 7.91 -14.28
N VAL A 282 6.41 7.15 -13.40
CA VAL A 282 5.93 5.84 -12.96
C VAL A 282 5.21 6.03 -11.63
N THR A 283 3.93 5.67 -11.59
CA THR A 283 3.00 6.10 -10.54
C THR A 283 2.99 5.17 -9.32
N ASP A 284 3.43 3.93 -9.48
CA ASP A 284 3.22 2.85 -8.52
C ASP A 284 4.37 1.84 -8.43
N LEU A 285 5.60 2.21 -8.80
CA LEU A 285 6.75 1.29 -8.79
C LEU A 285 6.91 0.55 -7.43
N GLU A 286 6.91 -0.78 -7.48
CA GLU A 286 7.00 -1.68 -6.32
C GLU A 286 8.36 -2.40 -6.21
N ALA A 287 8.55 -3.15 -5.12
CA ALA A 287 9.76 -3.93 -4.89
C ALA A 287 9.81 -5.16 -5.81
N GLY A 288 10.88 -5.32 -6.58
CA GLY A 288 11.03 -6.39 -7.57
C GLY A 288 10.77 -5.93 -9.01
N GLU A 289 10.22 -4.73 -9.17
CA GLU A 289 10.01 -4.08 -10.46
C GLU A 289 11.17 -3.17 -10.86
N TRP A 290 11.18 -2.75 -12.11
CA TRP A 290 12.16 -1.80 -12.60
C TRP A 290 11.62 -0.84 -13.66
N VAL A 291 12.23 0.34 -13.69
CA VAL A 291 12.09 1.31 -14.79
C VAL A 291 13.39 1.35 -15.57
N THR A 292 13.34 1.13 -16.88
CA THR A 292 14.50 1.27 -17.77
C THR A 292 14.39 2.55 -18.58
N ALA A 293 15.32 3.48 -18.35
CA ALA A 293 15.44 4.72 -19.12
C ALA A 293 16.50 4.58 -20.22
N TRP A 294 16.06 4.55 -21.47
CA TRP A 294 16.94 4.42 -22.64
C TRP A 294 17.65 5.72 -23.00
N GLY A 295 18.90 5.58 -23.46
CA GLY A 295 19.72 6.68 -23.96
C GLY A 295 20.97 6.97 -23.13
N TRP A 296 21.10 6.34 -21.95
CA TRP A 296 22.25 6.52 -21.06
C TRP A 296 23.57 6.20 -21.77
N LYS A 297 24.60 7.03 -21.54
CA LYS A 297 25.94 6.86 -22.09
C LYS A 297 26.94 6.91 -20.95
N GLU A 298 27.50 5.75 -20.61
CA GLU A 298 28.47 5.62 -19.53
C GLU A 298 29.66 6.57 -19.72
N GLY A 299 30.00 7.33 -18.68
CA GLY A 299 31.07 8.34 -18.71
C GLY A 299 30.73 9.66 -19.41
N VAL A 300 29.54 9.79 -20.01
CA VAL A 300 29.05 11.03 -20.66
C VAL A 300 27.86 11.58 -19.91
N SER A 301 26.82 10.76 -19.71
CA SER A 301 25.58 11.17 -19.10
C SER A 301 25.74 11.54 -17.63
N LYS A 302 24.89 12.45 -17.14
CA LYS A 302 24.86 12.87 -15.74
C LYS A 302 23.46 12.71 -15.17
N LEU A 303 23.38 12.16 -13.97
CA LEU A 303 22.18 12.05 -13.17
C LEU A 303 22.22 13.06 -12.02
N THR A 304 21.14 13.79 -11.84
CA THR A 304 20.87 14.61 -10.66
C THR A 304 19.49 14.28 -10.11
N TRP A 305 19.30 14.43 -8.80
CA TRP A 305 18.04 14.12 -8.15
C TRP A 305 17.33 15.37 -7.67
N ASN A 306 16.02 15.36 -7.80
CA ASN A 306 15.12 16.29 -7.15
C ASN A 306 14.09 15.50 -6.34
N GLU A 307 13.97 15.83 -5.05
CA GLU A 307 12.98 15.21 -4.18
C GLU A 307 11.63 15.87 -4.37
N MET A 308 10.57 15.07 -4.33
CA MET A 308 9.18 15.53 -4.48
C MET A 308 8.94 16.35 -5.76
N GLY A 309 9.69 16.05 -6.82
CA GLY A 309 9.44 16.55 -8.17
C GLY A 309 8.28 15.81 -8.85
N GLY A 310 7.88 16.26 -10.04
CA GLY A 310 6.78 15.67 -10.81
C GLY A 310 5.47 16.46 -10.72
N ALA A 311 4.42 15.92 -11.34
CA ALA A 311 3.10 16.53 -11.36
C ALA A 311 2.41 16.46 -9.98
N GLU A 312 1.47 17.39 -9.72
CA GLU A 312 0.67 17.37 -8.49
C GLU A 312 -0.13 16.06 -8.38
N GLY A 313 -0.14 15.44 -7.19
CA GLY A 313 -0.73 14.12 -6.98
C GLY A 313 0.19 12.94 -7.32
N TYR A 314 1.28 13.16 -8.07
CA TYR A 314 2.24 12.12 -8.45
C TYR A 314 3.69 12.51 -8.12
N LYS A 315 3.90 13.32 -7.09
CA LYS A 315 5.25 13.76 -6.69
C LYS A 315 6.08 12.61 -6.12
N GLY A 316 7.38 12.65 -6.36
CA GLY A 316 8.32 11.69 -5.78
C GLY A 316 9.76 11.92 -6.22
N ALA A 317 10.58 10.86 -6.11
CA ALA A 317 11.98 10.85 -6.50
C ALA A 317 12.09 11.12 -8.00
N THR A 318 12.65 12.27 -8.37
CA THR A 318 12.76 12.68 -9.76
C THR A 318 14.22 12.68 -10.21
N ALA A 319 14.55 11.75 -11.09
CA ALA A 319 15.83 11.67 -11.77
C ALA A 319 15.84 12.65 -12.95
N HIS A 320 16.73 13.64 -12.93
CA HIS A 320 17.03 14.50 -14.06
C HIS A 320 18.31 14.03 -14.73
N ILE A 321 18.21 13.67 -16.01
CA ILE A 321 19.28 13.05 -16.78
C ILE A 321 19.67 13.96 -17.94
N ASP A 322 20.93 14.38 -17.93
CA ASP A 322 21.64 14.99 -19.06
C ASP A 322 22.31 13.84 -19.81
N LEU A 323 21.74 13.42 -20.94
CA LEU A 323 22.15 12.22 -21.67
C LEU A 323 23.41 12.46 -22.49
N ASP A 324 23.59 13.66 -23.05
CA ASP A 324 24.74 14.00 -23.89
C ASP A 324 25.87 14.74 -23.17
N GLY A 325 25.67 15.11 -21.90
CA GLY A 325 26.64 15.76 -21.04
C GLY A 325 26.77 17.27 -21.25
N ASN A 326 25.86 17.89 -22.01
CA ASN A 326 25.91 19.30 -22.39
C ASN A 326 25.50 20.28 -21.26
N GLY A 327 24.97 19.75 -20.15
CA GLY A 327 24.52 20.52 -18.99
C GLY A 327 23.03 20.87 -18.99
N SER A 328 22.28 20.51 -20.03
CA SER A 328 20.83 20.59 -20.12
C SER A 328 20.21 19.23 -19.77
N ILE A 329 19.00 19.24 -19.24
CA ILE A 329 18.28 17.99 -18.92
C ILE A 329 17.58 17.52 -20.20
N ASP A 330 17.89 16.30 -20.63
CA ASP A 330 17.30 15.67 -21.82
C ASP A 330 16.11 14.77 -21.46
N MET A 331 16.13 14.16 -20.28
CA MET A 331 14.99 13.41 -19.79
C MET A 331 14.85 13.49 -18.29
N SER A 332 13.61 13.40 -17.82
CA SER A 332 13.29 13.26 -16.40
C SER A 332 12.43 12.03 -16.18
N VAL A 333 12.68 11.33 -15.08
CA VAL A 333 11.87 10.18 -14.64
C VAL A 333 11.47 10.42 -13.19
N THR A 334 10.18 10.57 -12.94
CA THR A 334 9.62 10.62 -11.58
C THR A 334 9.13 9.24 -11.18
N ILE A 335 9.59 8.74 -10.03
CA ILE A 335 9.05 7.56 -9.36
C ILE A 335 8.19 8.08 -8.21
N SER A 336 6.86 7.99 -8.39
CA SER A 336 5.91 8.62 -7.50
C SER A 336 5.92 8.01 -6.09
N GLY A 337 5.67 8.82 -5.07
CA GLY A 337 5.62 8.36 -3.67
C GLY A 337 6.97 7.97 -3.05
N GLN A 338 8.04 7.87 -3.85
CA GLN A 338 9.37 7.47 -3.38
C GLN A 338 10.27 8.67 -3.08
N LEU A 339 11.32 8.43 -2.28
CA LEU A 339 12.45 9.34 -2.11
C LEU A 339 13.68 8.79 -2.84
N SER A 340 14.57 9.65 -3.36
CA SER A 340 15.73 9.17 -4.13
C SER A 340 16.65 8.24 -3.33
N GLY A 341 16.67 8.42 -2.00
CA GLY A 341 17.39 7.55 -1.06
C GLY A 341 16.93 6.09 -1.09
N SER A 342 15.72 5.79 -1.56
CA SER A 342 15.16 4.44 -1.69
C SER A 342 15.37 3.81 -3.07
N ILE A 343 15.95 4.55 -4.03
CA ILE A 343 16.12 4.10 -5.41
C ILE A 343 17.53 3.56 -5.63
N LEU A 344 17.62 2.36 -6.21
CA LEU A 344 18.82 1.81 -6.82
C LEU A 344 18.91 2.27 -8.27
N THR A 345 20.12 2.64 -8.70
CA THR A 345 20.39 2.97 -10.10
C THR A 345 21.49 2.05 -10.64
N THR A 346 21.22 1.43 -11.78
CA THR A 346 22.15 0.50 -12.42
C THR A 346 22.27 0.84 -13.90
N PRO A 347 23.42 1.36 -14.36
CA PRO A 347 23.65 1.55 -15.80
C PRO A 347 23.82 0.18 -16.48
N GLY A 348 23.36 0.09 -17.71
CA GLY A 348 23.49 -1.11 -18.52
C GLY A 348 23.50 -0.81 -20.01
N GLN A 349 23.68 -1.85 -20.81
CA GLN A 349 23.73 -1.74 -22.26
C GLN A 349 23.21 -3.01 -22.90
N VAL A 350 22.35 -2.84 -23.91
CA VAL A 350 21.92 -3.90 -24.82
C VAL A 350 22.40 -3.51 -26.22
N ASP A 351 23.22 -4.38 -26.83
CA ASP A 351 23.94 -4.09 -28.07
C ASP A 351 24.72 -2.76 -27.98
N SER A 352 24.37 -1.76 -28.79
CA SER A 352 24.96 -0.42 -28.77
C SER A 352 24.11 0.62 -28.02
N ASN A 353 23.01 0.21 -27.39
CA ASN A 353 22.08 1.10 -26.72
C ASN A 353 22.26 1.01 -25.21
N GLY A 354 22.72 2.09 -24.59
CA GLY A 354 22.83 2.19 -23.14
C GLY A 354 21.50 2.60 -22.49
N TYR A 355 21.32 2.18 -21.25
CA TYR A 355 20.18 2.54 -20.41
C TYR A 355 20.62 2.75 -18.96
N LEU A 356 19.77 3.45 -18.20
CA LEU A 356 19.86 3.53 -16.76
C LEU A 356 18.61 2.89 -16.16
N ALA A 357 18.78 1.82 -15.39
CA ALA A 357 17.69 1.15 -14.70
C ALA A 357 17.50 1.71 -13.29
N PHE A 358 16.25 1.83 -12.87
CA PHE A 358 15.81 2.23 -11.54
C PHE A 358 15.01 1.09 -10.91
N GLY A 359 15.24 0.82 -9.63
CA GLY A 359 14.45 -0.12 -8.83
C GLY A 359 14.47 0.27 -7.36
N LEU A 360 13.62 -0.35 -6.54
CA LEU A 360 13.62 -0.09 -5.10
C LEU A 360 14.73 -0.88 -4.37
N LYS A 361 15.20 -0.34 -3.24
CA LYS A 361 16.26 -0.92 -2.39
C LYS A 361 15.84 -2.10 -1.55
#